data_AF-K3Z9N1-F1
#
_entry.id   AF-K3Z9N1-F1
#
_cell.length_a   1.000
_cell.length_b   1.000
_cell.length_c   1.000
_cell.angle_alpha   90.00
_cell.angle_beta   90.00
_cell.angle_gamma   90.00
#
_symmetry.space_group_name_H-M   'P 1'
#
loop_
_entity.id
_entity.type
_entity.pdbx_description
1 polymer ?
#
loop_
_entity_poly.entity_id
_entity_poly.type
_entity_poly.pdbx_seq_one_letter_code
_entity_poly.pdbx_strand_id
1 'polypeptide(L)'
;MGYLSTVIGNPTDGSPVSGGGLSQNGKFSYGYASSPGKRASMEDFYETKIDCVDGQIVGLFGVFDGHGGAKVAEYVKENLFSHLLRHPKFISDTKVAIDDAYKSTDSEFLESDSSQNQCGSTASTAVLVGDRLFVANVGDSRAIICRGGNAVAVSKDHKPDQTDERQRIEDAGGFVMWAGSCRHDQIHSGPGRGCKEALARGLQEGEQ
;
A
#
# COMPACT_ATOMS: atom_id res chain seq x y z
N MET A 1 2.37 27.13 -17.89
CA MET A 1 3.63 27.05 -17.12
C MET A 1 3.30 27.36 -15.66
N GLY A 2 2.82 26.37 -14.92
CA GLY A 2 2.40 26.51 -13.51
C GLY A 2 3.23 25.54 -12.67
N TYR A 3 3.78 26.07 -11.59
CA TYR A 3 4.84 25.47 -10.78
C TYR A 3 4.44 24.12 -10.15
N LEU A 4 5.16 23.05 -10.50
CA LEU A 4 5.26 21.86 -9.64
C LEU A 4 6.23 22.22 -8.50
N SER A 5 5.70 22.51 -7.31
CA SER A 5 6.48 22.43 -6.09
C SER A 5 6.42 20.99 -5.58
N THR A 6 7.11 20.07 -6.25
CA THR A 6 7.46 18.79 -5.64
C THR A 6 8.59 19.09 -4.66
N VAL A 7 8.28 19.22 -3.38
CA VAL A 7 9.31 19.17 -2.34
C VAL A 7 9.74 17.70 -2.25
N ILE A 8 10.75 17.33 -3.05
CA ILE A 8 11.48 16.07 -2.85
C ILE A 8 12.42 16.33 -1.68
N GLY A 9 11.91 16.16 -0.46
CA GLY A 9 12.75 16.03 0.72
C GLY A 9 13.08 14.55 0.90
N ASN A 10 14.33 14.15 0.59
CA ASN A 10 14.86 12.90 1.12
C ASN A 10 15.05 13.09 2.64
N PRO A 11 14.33 12.37 3.52
CA PRO A 11 14.44 12.55 4.95
C PRO A 11 15.70 11.85 5.44
N THR A 12 16.83 12.58 5.47
CA THR A 12 18.10 12.04 5.97
C THR A 12 18.31 12.21 7.48
N ASP A 13 17.36 12.80 8.22
CA ASP A 13 17.57 13.20 9.64
C ASP A 13 16.45 12.82 10.62
N GLY A 14 15.60 11.83 10.29
CA GLY A 14 14.57 11.34 11.23
C GLY A 14 13.56 12.40 11.72
N SER A 15 13.50 13.56 11.07
CA SER A 15 12.57 14.63 11.41
C SER A 15 11.17 14.32 10.88
N PRO A 16 10.11 14.75 11.58
CA PRO A 16 8.76 14.65 11.05
C PRO A 16 8.65 15.41 9.72
N VAL A 17 8.05 14.77 8.73
CA VAL A 17 7.73 15.38 7.44
C VAL A 17 6.23 15.56 7.33
N SER A 18 5.80 16.66 6.71
CA SER A 18 4.39 16.88 6.39
C SER A 18 4.29 17.73 5.14
N GLY A 19 3.15 17.63 4.47
CA GLY A 19 2.89 18.34 3.23
C GLY A 19 1.48 18.12 2.74
N GLY A 20 1.21 18.57 1.54
CA GLY A 20 -0.09 18.44 0.92
C GLY A 20 -0.17 19.21 -0.38
N GLY A 21 -1.36 19.24 -0.96
CA GLY A 21 -1.59 19.93 -2.21
C GLY A 21 -3.06 20.01 -2.59
N LEU A 22 -3.31 20.69 -3.70
CA LEU A 22 -4.61 20.84 -4.31
C LEU A 22 -4.60 20.19 -5.69
N SER A 23 -5.69 19.53 -6.05
CA SER A 23 -5.92 19.09 -7.43
C SER A 23 -5.94 20.27 -8.41
N GLN A 24 -5.51 20.04 -9.64
CA GLN A 24 -5.35 21.12 -10.64
C GLN A 24 -6.64 21.90 -10.93
N ASN A 25 -7.80 21.26 -10.79
CA ASN A 25 -9.11 21.89 -10.95
C ASN A 25 -9.77 22.28 -9.62
N GLY A 26 -9.09 22.13 -8.49
CA GLY A 26 -9.60 22.45 -7.16
C GLY A 26 -10.69 21.52 -6.63
N LYS A 27 -10.99 20.37 -7.27
CA LYS A 27 -12.04 19.43 -6.82
C LYS A 27 -11.76 18.82 -5.44
N PHE A 28 -10.50 18.53 -5.15
CA PHE A 28 -10.06 18.00 -3.86
C PHE A 28 -8.69 18.55 -3.46
N SER A 29 -8.40 18.47 -2.16
CA SER A 29 -7.08 18.70 -1.56
C SER A 29 -6.63 17.44 -0.85
N TYR A 30 -5.32 17.32 -0.59
CA TYR A 30 -4.74 16.22 0.16
C TYR A 30 -3.66 16.76 1.09
N GLY A 31 -3.34 15.97 2.12
CA GLY A 31 -2.26 16.22 3.05
C GLY A 31 -1.66 14.91 3.54
N TYR A 32 -0.42 14.97 3.99
CA TYR A 32 0.28 13.85 4.61
C TYR A 32 1.14 14.35 5.76
N ALA A 33 1.40 13.45 6.70
CA ALA A 33 2.40 13.62 7.75
C ALA A 33 3.01 12.26 8.06
N SER A 34 4.31 12.23 8.32
CA SER A 34 5.04 11.02 8.61
C SER A 34 6.17 11.33 9.61
N SER A 35 6.38 10.43 10.56
CA SER A 35 7.37 10.61 11.61
C SER A 35 7.86 9.26 12.13
N PRO A 36 9.17 9.07 12.35
CA PRO A 36 9.72 7.82 12.90
C PRO A 36 9.32 7.56 14.36
N GLY A 37 8.84 8.59 15.08
CA GLY A 37 8.44 8.46 16.47
C GLY A 37 9.57 7.94 17.36
N LYS A 38 9.33 6.80 18.04
CA LYS A 38 10.30 6.17 18.97
C LYS A 38 11.17 5.09 18.31
N ARG A 39 10.97 4.82 17.01
CA ARG A 39 11.70 3.75 16.30
C ARG A 39 13.12 4.24 15.95
N ALA A 40 14.06 3.30 15.87
CA ALA A 40 15.45 3.59 15.52
C ALA A 40 15.64 3.84 14.02
N SER A 41 14.76 3.29 13.18
CA SER A 41 14.72 3.45 11.73
C SER A 41 13.31 3.85 11.30
N MET A 42 13.23 4.55 10.16
CA MET A 42 11.97 4.84 9.48
C MET A 42 11.75 3.79 8.39
N GLU A 43 10.76 2.93 8.56
CA GLU A 43 10.41 1.88 7.59
C GLU A 43 9.06 2.17 6.91
N ASP A 44 8.33 3.20 7.35
CA ASP A 44 7.09 3.64 6.71
C ASP A 44 7.40 4.54 5.52
N PHE A 45 6.70 4.28 4.42
CA PHE A 45 6.70 5.10 3.22
C PHE A 45 5.29 5.51 2.87
N TYR A 46 5.18 6.60 2.12
CA TYR A 46 3.92 7.06 1.56
C TYR A 46 4.15 7.62 0.17
N GLU A 47 3.10 7.63 -0.64
CA GLU A 47 3.11 8.26 -1.95
C GLU A 47 1.83 9.07 -2.14
N THR A 48 1.98 10.27 -2.72
CA THR A 48 0.85 11.16 -3.02
C THR A 48 1.04 11.74 -4.41
N LYS A 49 0.28 11.25 -5.38
CA LYS A 49 0.37 11.67 -6.77
C LYS A 49 -0.98 12.14 -7.28
N ILE A 50 -0.97 13.23 -8.04
CA ILE A 50 -2.13 13.67 -8.82
C ILE A 50 -1.71 13.61 -10.29
N ASP A 51 -2.54 12.99 -11.11
CA ASP A 51 -2.32 12.83 -12.55
C ASP A 51 -3.61 13.14 -13.34
N CYS A 52 -3.50 13.18 -14.66
CA CYS A 52 -4.63 13.29 -15.57
C CYS A 52 -4.52 12.21 -16.63
N VAL A 53 -5.44 11.25 -16.60
CA VAL A 53 -5.46 10.09 -17.53
C VAL A 53 -6.78 10.11 -18.29
N ASP A 54 -6.71 10.11 -19.62
CA ASP A 54 -7.88 10.20 -20.51
C ASP A 54 -8.85 11.34 -20.17
N GLY A 55 -8.29 12.49 -19.75
CA GLY A 55 -9.06 13.67 -19.35
C GLY A 55 -9.72 13.58 -17.97
N GLN A 56 -9.55 12.47 -17.25
CA GLN A 56 -10.00 12.32 -15.87
C GLN A 56 -8.88 12.66 -14.90
N ILE A 57 -9.22 13.42 -13.85
CA ILE A 57 -8.29 13.66 -12.76
C ILE A 57 -8.18 12.39 -11.93
N VAL A 58 -6.95 12.02 -11.64
CA VAL A 58 -6.59 10.83 -10.91
C VAL A 58 -5.81 11.25 -9.66
N GLY A 59 -6.26 10.81 -8.49
CA GLY A 59 -5.53 10.94 -7.23
C GLY A 59 -5.05 9.56 -6.78
N LEU A 60 -3.77 9.44 -6.44
CA LEU A 60 -3.14 8.19 -6.01
C LEU A 60 -2.47 8.44 -4.67
N PHE A 61 -2.98 7.80 -3.63
CA PHE A 61 -2.48 7.98 -2.26
C PHE A 61 -2.19 6.61 -1.65
N GLY A 62 -1.01 6.43 -1.10
CA GLY A 62 -0.57 5.15 -0.55
C GLY A 62 0.19 5.32 0.75
N VAL A 63 -0.01 4.38 1.67
CA VAL A 63 0.80 4.21 2.88
C VAL A 63 1.30 2.77 2.91
N PHE A 64 2.59 2.63 3.21
CA PHE A 64 3.34 1.37 3.14
C PHE A 64 4.15 1.23 4.43
N ASP A 65 3.72 0.36 5.33
CA ASP A 65 4.39 0.10 6.61
C ASP A 65 5.37 -1.08 6.43
N GLY A 66 6.66 -0.75 6.31
CA GLY A 66 7.74 -1.72 6.14
C GLY A 66 8.07 -2.45 7.44
N HIS A 67 8.41 -3.73 7.33
CA HIS A 67 8.88 -4.53 8.46
C HIS A 67 10.02 -5.46 8.04
N GLY A 68 11.01 -5.63 8.93
CA GLY A 68 12.22 -6.40 8.62
C GLY A 68 13.17 -5.69 7.67
N GLY A 69 12.96 -4.39 7.44
CA GLY A 69 13.72 -3.54 6.53
C GLY A 69 12.82 -2.65 5.66
N ALA A 70 13.30 -1.44 5.35
CA ALA A 70 12.61 -0.43 4.53
C ALA A 70 12.46 -0.79 3.03
N LYS A 71 13.25 -1.75 2.54
CA LYS A 71 13.43 -1.99 1.09
C LYS A 71 12.12 -2.32 0.34
N VAL A 72 11.25 -3.14 0.93
CA VAL A 72 9.99 -3.54 0.29
C VAL A 72 9.04 -2.35 0.21
N ALA A 73 8.89 -1.62 1.32
CA ALA A 73 8.02 -0.45 1.39
C ALA A 73 8.47 0.66 0.42
N GLU A 74 9.78 0.89 0.31
CA GLU A 74 10.38 1.80 -0.67
C GLU A 74 10.09 1.35 -2.10
N TYR A 75 10.29 0.07 -2.41
CA TYR A 75 10.02 -0.46 -3.76
C TYR A 75 8.54 -0.35 -4.13
N VAL A 76 7.62 -0.68 -3.22
CA VAL A 76 6.17 -0.56 -3.46
C VAL A 76 5.79 0.88 -3.73
N LYS A 77 6.31 1.84 -2.94
CA LYS A 77 6.10 3.27 -3.15
C LYS A 77 6.49 3.71 -4.57
N GLU A 78 7.65 3.28 -5.05
CA GLU A 78 8.19 3.70 -6.35
C GLU A 78 7.45 3.07 -7.54
N ASN A 79 7.00 1.81 -7.40
CA ASN A 79 6.58 1.01 -8.55
C ASN A 79 5.06 0.81 -8.64
N LEU A 80 4.33 0.74 -7.52
CA LEU A 80 2.92 0.34 -7.50
C LEU A 80 2.03 1.25 -8.36
N PHE A 81 2.10 2.57 -8.13
CA PHE A 81 1.33 3.53 -8.91
C PHE A 81 1.81 3.66 -10.36
N SER A 82 3.09 3.35 -10.60
CA SER A 82 3.67 3.30 -11.93
C SER A 82 3.08 2.12 -12.74
N HIS A 83 2.92 0.94 -12.13
CA HIS A 83 2.23 -0.21 -12.72
C HIS A 83 0.75 0.08 -12.97
N LEU A 84 0.09 0.68 -11.98
CA LEU A 84 -1.33 1.01 -12.09
C LEU A 84 -1.63 1.98 -13.24
N LEU A 85 -0.85 3.06 -13.37
CA LEU A 85 -1.05 4.06 -14.42
C LEU A 85 -0.76 3.55 -15.84
N ARG A 86 0.10 2.54 -15.98
CA ARG A 86 0.40 1.90 -17.27
C ARG A 86 -0.61 0.80 -17.62
N HIS A 87 -1.45 0.40 -16.69
CA HIS A 87 -2.37 -0.71 -16.90
C HIS A 87 -3.44 -0.33 -17.94
N PRO A 88 -3.64 -1.12 -19.01
CA PRO A 88 -4.55 -0.77 -20.10
C PRO A 88 -6.02 -0.68 -19.67
N LYS A 89 -6.36 -1.31 -18.54
CA LYS A 89 -7.71 -1.24 -17.96
C LYS A 89 -7.86 -0.19 -16.85
N PHE A 90 -6.87 0.68 -16.64
CA PHE A 90 -6.90 1.61 -15.50
C PHE A 90 -8.19 2.44 -15.42
N ILE A 91 -8.67 2.93 -16.58
CA ILE A 91 -9.91 3.70 -16.66
C ILE A 91 -11.15 2.82 -16.85
N SER A 92 -11.06 1.77 -17.69
CA SER A 92 -12.22 0.95 -18.05
C SER A 92 -12.62 -0.05 -16.96
N ASP A 93 -11.66 -0.57 -16.21
CA ASP A 93 -11.85 -1.50 -15.09
C ASP A 93 -10.74 -1.29 -14.06
N THR A 94 -10.87 -0.20 -13.29
CA THR A 94 -9.89 0.22 -12.28
C THR A 94 -9.67 -0.85 -11.21
N LYS A 95 -10.68 -1.68 -10.90
CA LYS A 95 -10.55 -2.77 -9.91
C LYS A 95 -9.56 -3.80 -10.40
N VAL A 96 -9.76 -4.32 -11.61
CA VAL A 96 -8.81 -5.28 -12.21
C VAL A 96 -7.42 -4.66 -12.32
N ALA A 97 -7.33 -3.39 -12.73
CA ALA A 97 -6.06 -2.70 -12.82
C ALA A 97 -5.31 -2.59 -11.47
N ILE A 98 -6.03 -2.33 -10.37
CA ILE A 98 -5.42 -2.29 -9.03
C ILE A 98 -4.95 -3.68 -8.61
N ASP A 99 -5.79 -4.71 -8.77
CA ASP A 99 -5.43 -6.09 -8.42
C ASP A 99 -4.18 -6.57 -9.18
N ASP A 100 -4.17 -6.35 -10.50
CA ASP A 100 -3.05 -6.71 -11.36
C ASP A 100 -1.78 -5.90 -11.02
N ALA A 101 -1.90 -4.60 -10.69
CA ALA A 101 -0.77 -3.76 -10.29
C ALA A 101 -0.16 -4.19 -8.95
N TYR A 102 -0.97 -4.64 -7.99
CA TYR A 102 -0.46 -5.19 -6.73
C TYR A 102 0.31 -6.49 -6.98
N LYS A 103 -0.26 -7.41 -7.76
CA LYS A 103 0.37 -8.68 -8.12
C LYS A 103 1.65 -8.51 -8.93
N SER A 104 1.67 -7.59 -9.90
CA SER A 104 2.84 -7.33 -10.73
C SER A 104 3.97 -6.73 -9.91
N THR A 105 3.66 -5.77 -9.03
CA THR A 105 4.64 -5.17 -8.10
C THR A 105 5.27 -6.23 -7.20
N ASP A 106 4.44 -7.13 -6.63
CA ASP A 106 4.91 -8.23 -5.78
C ASP A 106 5.83 -9.18 -6.55
N SER A 107 5.37 -9.66 -7.70
CA SER A 107 6.10 -10.64 -8.51
C SER A 107 7.44 -10.07 -8.99
N GLU A 108 7.46 -8.83 -9.46
CA GLU A 108 8.67 -8.16 -9.93
C GLU A 108 9.68 -7.93 -8.80
N PHE A 109 9.21 -7.54 -7.60
CA PHE A 109 10.08 -7.45 -6.43
C PHE A 109 10.70 -8.82 -6.08
N LEU A 110 9.88 -9.87 -6.08
CA LEU A 110 10.31 -11.22 -5.71
C LEU A 110 11.26 -11.87 -6.73
N GLU A 111 11.20 -11.46 -7.99
CA GLU A 111 12.12 -11.85 -9.06
C GLU A 111 13.44 -11.07 -9.00
N SER A 112 13.38 -9.78 -8.68
CA SER A 112 14.57 -8.90 -8.61
C SER A 112 15.36 -9.07 -7.30
N ASP A 113 14.70 -9.45 -6.21
CA ASP A 113 15.35 -9.69 -4.92
C ASP A 113 15.73 -11.17 -4.73
N SER A 114 17.03 -11.45 -4.88
CA SER A 114 17.62 -12.77 -4.59
C SER A 114 18.03 -12.93 -3.12
N SER A 115 17.90 -11.88 -2.30
CA SER A 115 18.28 -11.93 -0.89
C SER A 115 17.29 -12.79 -0.09
N GLN A 116 17.81 -13.58 0.86
CA GLN A 116 16.99 -14.36 1.81
C GLN A 116 16.47 -13.50 2.97
N ASN A 117 16.32 -12.19 2.75
CA ASN A 117 15.90 -11.27 3.78
C ASN A 117 14.40 -11.43 4.02
N GLN A 118 14.02 -11.59 5.29
CA GLN A 118 12.62 -11.67 5.73
C GLN A 118 12.07 -10.24 5.94
N CYS A 119 12.03 -9.46 4.86
CA CYS A 119 11.43 -8.13 4.87
C CYS A 119 10.08 -8.14 4.12
N GLY A 120 9.21 -7.21 4.47
CA GLY A 120 7.89 -7.06 3.89
C GLY A 120 7.35 -5.65 4.08
N SER A 121 6.16 -5.41 3.52
CA SER A 121 5.45 -4.14 3.70
C SER A 121 3.95 -4.39 3.70
N THR A 122 3.21 -3.56 4.41
CA THR A 122 1.78 -3.36 4.12
C THR A 122 1.62 -2.49 2.87
N ALA A 123 0.40 -2.46 2.32
CA ALA A 123 0.04 -1.53 1.26
C ALA A 123 -1.44 -1.15 1.35
N SER A 124 -1.72 0.02 1.91
CA SER A 124 -3.05 0.63 1.94
C SER A 124 -3.10 1.81 0.97
N THR A 125 -3.88 1.70 -0.10
CA THR A 125 -4.00 2.74 -1.13
C THR A 125 -5.43 3.24 -1.29
N ALA A 126 -5.54 4.52 -1.63
CA ALA A 126 -6.77 5.20 -2.03
C ALA A 126 -6.54 5.80 -3.43
N VAL A 127 -7.34 5.33 -4.39
CA VAL A 127 -7.24 5.69 -5.81
C VAL A 127 -8.53 6.41 -6.21
N LEU A 128 -8.45 7.70 -6.48
CA LEU A 128 -9.56 8.52 -6.96
C LEU A 128 -9.46 8.60 -8.49
N VAL A 129 -10.49 8.15 -9.22
CA VAL A 129 -10.59 8.28 -10.69
C VAL A 129 -11.88 9.03 -11.00
N GLY A 130 -11.75 10.27 -11.49
CA GLY A 130 -12.89 11.16 -11.66
C GLY A 130 -13.51 11.46 -10.30
N ASP A 131 -14.75 10.99 -10.08
CA ASP A 131 -15.47 11.14 -8.81
C ASP A 131 -15.63 9.80 -8.05
N ARG A 132 -14.92 8.74 -8.48
CA ARG A 132 -14.97 7.39 -7.88
C ARG A 132 -13.73 7.12 -7.03
N LEU A 133 -13.91 6.73 -5.78
CA LEU A 133 -12.83 6.38 -4.86
C LEU A 133 -12.74 4.85 -4.69
N PHE A 134 -11.56 4.31 -4.92
CA PHE A 134 -11.23 2.90 -4.72
C PHE A 134 -10.24 2.76 -3.58
N VAL A 135 -10.44 1.78 -2.71
CA VAL A 135 -9.52 1.46 -1.62
C VAL A 135 -9.04 0.02 -1.78
N ALA A 136 -7.73 -0.17 -1.72
CA ALA A 136 -7.11 -1.49 -1.68
C ALA A 136 -6.21 -1.56 -0.45
N ASN A 137 -6.29 -2.68 0.27
CA ASN A 137 -5.52 -2.87 1.49
C ASN A 137 -4.91 -4.26 1.54
N VAL A 138 -3.61 -4.32 1.81
CA VAL A 138 -2.91 -5.55 2.16
C VAL A 138 -2.10 -5.32 3.42
N GLY A 139 -2.30 -6.18 4.41
CA GLY A 139 -1.71 -6.05 5.73
C GLY A 139 -2.67 -5.38 6.72
N ASP A 140 -2.11 -4.76 7.74
CA ASP A 140 -2.86 -4.25 8.88
C ASP A 140 -2.83 -2.73 9.06
N SER A 141 -2.37 -2.02 8.03
CA SER A 141 -2.72 -0.62 7.83
C SER A 141 -4.23 -0.47 7.56
N ARG A 142 -4.75 0.75 7.74
CA ARG A 142 -6.20 1.00 7.67
C ARG A 142 -6.56 2.28 6.94
N ALA A 143 -7.55 2.20 6.08
CA ALA A 143 -8.21 3.33 5.43
C ALA A 143 -9.59 3.59 6.06
N ILE A 144 -9.89 4.87 6.30
CA ILE A 144 -11.13 5.34 6.92
C ILE A 144 -11.65 6.52 6.11
N ILE A 145 -12.96 6.55 5.85
CA ILE A 145 -13.66 7.70 5.27
C ILE A 145 -14.49 8.36 6.38
N CYS A 146 -14.48 9.69 6.41
CA CYS A 146 -15.37 10.47 7.27
C CYS A 146 -16.46 11.15 6.41
N ARG A 147 -17.73 10.89 6.72
CA ARG A 147 -18.88 11.54 6.05
C ARG A 147 -19.91 11.97 7.09
N GLY A 148 -20.27 13.25 7.07
CA GLY A 148 -21.26 13.81 8.01
C GLY A 148 -20.83 13.71 9.48
N GLY A 149 -19.52 13.77 9.76
CA GLY A 149 -18.98 13.59 11.11
C GLY A 149 -18.82 12.14 11.56
N ASN A 150 -19.20 11.15 10.73
CA ASN A 150 -19.08 9.73 11.05
C ASN A 150 -17.87 9.12 10.34
N ALA A 151 -16.98 8.50 11.11
CA ALA A 151 -15.84 7.74 10.59
C ALA A 151 -16.27 6.30 10.29
N VAL A 152 -16.00 5.84 9.08
CA VAL A 152 -16.32 4.50 8.57
C VAL A 152 -15.05 3.87 8.04
N ALA A 153 -14.67 2.72 8.58
CA ALA A 153 -13.56 1.93 8.03
C ALA A 153 -13.95 1.40 6.65
N VAL A 154 -13.09 1.65 5.67
CA VAL A 154 -13.28 1.23 4.26
C VAL A 154 -12.25 0.21 3.80
N SER A 155 -11.38 -0.22 4.73
CA SER A 155 -10.54 -1.40 4.60
C SER A 155 -10.76 -2.33 5.78
N LYS A 156 -10.41 -3.61 5.60
CA LYS A 156 -10.32 -4.62 6.66
C LYS A 156 -8.84 -4.92 6.91
N ASP A 157 -8.40 -4.78 8.16
CA ASP A 157 -7.05 -5.20 8.56
C ASP A 157 -6.93 -6.73 8.41
N HIS A 158 -5.85 -7.19 7.81
CA HIS A 158 -5.51 -8.61 7.75
C HIS A 158 -4.70 -8.99 8.97
N LYS A 159 -5.30 -9.75 9.88
CA LYS A 159 -4.66 -10.21 11.11
C LYS A 159 -4.60 -11.74 11.13
N PRO A 160 -3.46 -12.36 11.51
CA PRO A 160 -3.31 -13.82 11.46
C PRO A 160 -4.30 -14.62 12.33
N ASP A 161 -4.92 -14.00 13.33
CA ASP A 161 -5.94 -14.63 14.19
C ASP A 161 -7.34 -14.63 13.59
N GLN A 162 -7.58 -13.89 12.50
CA GLN A 162 -8.86 -13.94 11.79
C GLN A 162 -9.01 -15.29 11.09
N THR A 163 -10.19 -15.90 11.21
CA THR A 163 -10.43 -17.27 10.74
C THR A 163 -10.15 -17.44 9.24
N ASP A 164 -10.52 -16.46 8.42
CA ASP A 164 -10.28 -16.48 6.97
C ASP A 164 -8.78 -16.34 6.63
N GLU A 165 -8.06 -15.46 7.33
CA GLU A 165 -6.63 -15.25 7.08
C GLU A 165 -5.79 -16.41 7.63
N ARG A 166 -6.14 -16.92 8.81
CA ARG A 166 -5.54 -18.12 9.39
C ARG A 166 -5.69 -19.33 8.46
N GLN A 167 -6.89 -19.55 7.92
CA GLN A 167 -7.12 -20.67 7.00
C GLN A 167 -6.26 -20.52 5.75
N ARG A 168 -6.18 -19.33 5.15
CA ARG A 168 -5.32 -19.06 3.98
C ARG A 168 -3.85 -19.38 4.29
N ILE A 169 -3.38 -18.94 5.44
CA ILE A 169 -2.03 -19.18 5.96
C ILE A 169 -1.73 -20.68 6.09
N GLU A 170 -2.66 -21.43 6.70
CA GLU A 170 -2.52 -22.87 6.94
C GLU A 170 -2.62 -23.67 5.62
N ASP A 171 -3.50 -23.27 4.70
CA ASP A 171 -3.63 -23.86 3.36
C ASP A 171 -2.38 -23.65 2.50
N ALA A 172 -1.66 -22.54 2.70
CA ALA A 172 -0.37 -22.25 2.06
C ALA A 172 0.81 -23.01 2.70
N GLY A 173 0.57 -23.83 3.72
CA GLY A 173 1.58 -24.66 4.38
C GLY A 173 2.38 -23.96 5.48
N GLY A 174 1.97 -22.78 5.93
CA GLY A 174 2.50 -22.17 7.14
C GLY A 174 1.56 -22.32 8.33
N PHE A 175 1.82 -21.60 9.41
CA PHE A 175 1.06 -21.74 10.65
C PHE A 175 0.99 -20.42 11.42
N VAL A 176 0.02 -20.32 12.32
CA VAL A 176 -0.20 -19.13 13.16
C VAL A 176 0.25 -19.42 14.58
N MET A 177 1.13 -18.58 15.12
CA MET A 177 1.65 -18.70 16.48
C MET A 177 1.31 -17.48 17.33
N TRP A 178 1.13 -17.73 18.62
CA TRP A 178 0.97 -16.68 19.62
C TRP A 178 2.32 -16.36 20.29
N ALA A 179 2.85 -15.14 20.07
CA ALA A 179 4.10 -14.67 20.66
C ALA A 179 3.96 -13.21 21.16
N GLY A 180 3.06 -12.99 22.13
CA GLY A 180 2.68 -11.66 22.63
C GLY A 180 1.72 -10.89 21.72
N SER A 181 1.77 -11.16 20.42
CA SER A 181 0.74 -10.90 19.41
C SER A 181 0.64 -12.12 18.48
N CYS A 182 -0.48 -12.27 17.76
CA CYS A 182 -0.63 -13.33 16.77
C CYS A 182 0.26 -13.04 15.56
N ARG A 183 1.12 -13.99 15.20
CA ARG A 183 2.06 -13.89 14.07
C ARG A 183 1.91 -15.11 13.18
N HIS A 184 2.16 -14.93 11.88
CA HIS A 184 2.30 -16.04 10.95
C HIS A 184 3.78 -16.42 10.81
N ASP A 185 4.07 -17.71 10.67
CA ASP A 185 5.39 -18.23 10.30
C ASP A 185 5.24 -19.27 9.17
N GLN A 186 6.24 -19.34 8.28
CA GLN A 186 6.26 -20.27 7.15
C GLN A 186 7.26 -21.39 7.43
N ILE A 187 6.82 -22.66 7.39
CA ILE A 187 7.72 -23.81 7.58
C ILE A 187 8.66 -23.91 6.38
N HIS A 188 9.96 -23.67 6.61
CA HIS A 188 11.05 -23.91 5.67
C HIS A 188 11.17 -25.42 5.35
N SER A 189 10.41 -25.89 4.37
CA SER A 189 10.59 -27.23 3.80
C SER A 189 10.70 -27.20 2.26
N GLY A 190 11.48 -26.25 1.74
CA GLY A 190 11.92 -26.24 0.35
C GLY A 190 12.84 -25.06 0.02
N PRO A 191 13.82 -25.21 -0.88
CA PRO A 191 14.70 -24.11 -1.26
C PRO A 191 13.90 -23.04 -2.02
N GLY A 192 13.86 -21.81 -1.50
CA GLY A 192 13.47 -20.62 -2.27
C GLY A 192 12.13 -19.92 -1.95
N ARG A 193 11.42 -20.28 -0.87
CA ARG A 193 10.13 -19.65 -0.52
C ARG A 193 10.12 -19.09 0.91
N GLY A 194 10.91 -18.05 1.15
CA GLY A 194 10.81 -17.23 2.36
C GLY A 194 9.93 -16.00 2.11
N CYS A 195 8.84 -15.82 2.86
CA CYS A 195 8.04 -14.59 2.97
C CYS A 195 7.60 -13.97 1.62
N LYS A 196 7.09 -14.79 0.68
CA LYS A 196 6.83 -14.37 -0.72
C LYS A 196 5.36 -14.10 -1.08
N GLU A 197 4.47 -13.83 -0.12
CA GLU A 197 3.07 -13.51 -0.43
C GLU A 197 2.56 -12.38 0.48
N ALA A 198 2.93 -11.14 0.16
CA ALA A 198 2.52 -9.98 0.96
C ALA A 198 1.55 -9.03 0.23
N LEU A 199 1.25 -9.20 -1.06
CA LEU A 199 0.52 -8.18 -1.83
C LEU A 199 -0.80 -8.65 -2.48
N ALA A 200 -1.22 -9.91 -2.32
CA ALA A 200 -2.33 -10.44 -3.12
C ALA A 200 -3.62 -10.75 -2.32
N ARG A 201 -4.22 -9.80 -1.57
CA ARG A 201 -5.68 -9.82 -1.27
C ARG A 201 -6.23 -8.43 -0.94
N GLY A 202 -7.40 -8.08 -1.49
CA GLY A 202 -8.37 -7.21 -0.83
C GLY A 202 -8.62 -5.82 -1.45
N LEU A 203 -9.17 -5.76 -2.67
CA LEU A 203 -9.93 -4.59 -3.10
C LEU A 203 -11.25 -4.55 -2.32
N GLN A 204 -11.47 -3.48 -1.56
CA GLN A 204 -12.77 -3.22 -0.93
C GLN A 204 -13.40 -1.98 -1.58
N GLU A 205 -14.64 -2.17 -2.05
CA GLU A 205 -15.41 -1.11 -2.66
C GLU A 205 -15.93 -0.16 -1.57
N GLY A 206 -15.47 1.08 -1.61
CA GLY A 206 -16.29 2.20 -1.15
C GLY A 206 -17.14 2.69 -2.32
N GLU A 207 -18.16 1.94 -2.74
CA GLU A 207 -19.20 2.55 -3.58
C GLU A 207 -19.95 3.58 -2.73
N GLN A 208 -19.79 4.86 -3.05
CA GLN A 208 -20.65 5.93 -2.55
C GLN A 208 -20.94 6.97 -3.62
#